data_AF-A0A2N0RYW3-F1
#
_entry.id   AF-A0A2N0RYW3-F1
#
_cell.length_a   1.000
_cell.length_b   1.000
_cell.length_c   1.000
_cell.angle_alpha   90.00
_cell.angle_beta   90.00
_cell.angle_gamma   90.00
#
_symmetry.space_group_name_H-M   'P 1'
#
loop_
_entity.id
_entity.type
_entity.pdbx_description
1 polymer ?
#
loop_
_entity_poly.entity_id
_entity_poly.type
_entity_poly.pdbx_seq_one_letter_code
_entity_poly.pdbx_strand_id
1 'polypeptide(L)'
;MNRNYVPIEGAYRFWFKELSYNTTKIDLMLLEYVKDCFISSNGGNALIDWTESFKLIKNEITTSRNVANREDAATRCFRVKNFLKILPTYEVLWMRKVWGIPSKKCPRCAIEEETWDHLWICNKNRAGDTESEIFKASLDEVLSQNVDIMDKDQKNQWKEDLWEVAATKSMIMGPENLIREITRGLINEKWWRTCKIRGQCKVLKDIFDVYLKEIQMQIWNRRCVETIESERQLGILKDLKRKKKRVDDGEEMMEKAEGEEKSENKKTRKKIKNIIKINLEENKKDDVFRLGIRDRKSWGSKVISNLVNT
;
A
#
# COMPACT_ATOMS: atom_id res chain seq x y z
N MET A 1 7.80 -41.01 28.00
CA MET A 1 8.22 -39.60 27.80
C MET A 1 7.04 -38.68 28.10
N ASN A 2 6.95 -38.15 29.32
CA ASN A 2 5.91 -37.19 29.69
C ASN A 2 6.20 -35.86 28.99
N ARG A 3 5.28 -35.42 28.12
CA ARG A 3 5.26 -34.03 27.64
C ARG A 3 4.84 -33.15 28.82
N ASN A 4 5.78 -32.38 29.36
CA ASN A 4 5.50 -31.33 30.33
C ASN A 4 4.59 -30.26 29.69
N TYR A 5 3.27 -30.44 29.80
CA TYR A 5 2.29 -29.40 29.53
C TYR A 5 2.27 -28.47 30.75
N VAL A 6 3.18 -27.50 30.79
CA VAL A 6 3.09 -26.40 31.76
C VAL A 6 2.00 -25.45 31.26
N PRO A 7 0.87 -25.28 31.97
CA PRO A 7 -0.16 -24.34 31.57
C PRO A 7 0.40 -22.93 31.67
N ILE A 8 0.63 -22.28 30.53
CA ILE A 8 0.92 -20.85 30.50
C ILE A 8 -0.35 -20.12 30.98
N GLU A 9 -0.25 -19.44 32.11
CA GLU A 9 -1.34 -18.65 32.70
C GLU A 9 -1.93 -17.68 31.68
N GLY A 10 -3.24 -17.42 31.76
CA GLY A 10 -3.96 -16.62 30.75
C GLY A 10 -3.37 -15.23 30.51
N ALA A 11 -2.83 -14.61 31.57
CA ALA A 11 -2.12 -13.34 31.50
C ALA A 11 -0.86 -13.43 30.62
N TYR A 12 -0.03 -14.46 30.78
CA TYR A 12 1.16 -14.65 29.96
C TYR A 12 0.80 -14.94 28.49
N ARG A 13 -0.26 -15.72 28.22
CA ARG A 13 -0.74 -15.95 26.84
C ARG A 13 -1.19 -14.64 26.16
N PHE A 14 -1.86 -13.77 26.91
CA PHE A 14 -2.24 -12.45 26.41
C PHE A 14 -1.01 -11.60 26.07
N TRP A 15 -0.03 -11.53 26.98
CA TRP A 15 1.22 -10.81 26.74
C TRP A 15 1.99 -11.32 25.51
N PHE A 16 2.09 -12.65 25.35
CA PHE A 16 2.74 -13.23 24.17
C PHE A 16 1.99 -12.87 22.88
N LYS A 17 0.65 -12.89 22.87
CA LYS A 17 -0.14 -12.47 21.71
C LYS A 17 0.10 -10.99 21.36
N GLU A 18 0.07 -10.10 22.35
CA GLU A 18 0.36 -8.67 22.15
C GLU A 18 1.79 -8.45 21.64
N LEU A 19 2.78 -9.14 22.21
CA LEU A 19 4.17 -9.05 21.77
C LEU A 19 4.33 -9.52 20.32
N SER A 20 3.74 -10.67 19.97
CA SER A 20 3.77 -11.21 18.61
C SER A 20 3.04 -10.30 17.62
N TYR A 21 1.90 -9.73 18.01
CA TYR A 21 1.15 -8.76 17.20
C TYR A 21 1.99 -7.52 16.93
N ASN A 22 2.58 -6.92 17.96
CA ASN A 22 3.44 -5.74 17.83
C ASN A 22 4.70 -6.03 17.00
N THR A 23 5.32 -7.19 17.19
CA THR A 23 6.48 -7.62 16.38
C THR A 23 6.11 -7.74 14.91
N THR A 24 4.95 -8.35 14.61
CA THR A 24 4.45 -8.49 13.23
C THR A 24 4.14 -7.13 12.61
N LYS A 25 3.54 -6.23 13.37
CA LYS A 25 3.23 -4.87 12.92
C LYS A 25 4.51 -4.10 12.59
N ILE A 26 5.53 -4.17 13.46
CA ILE A 26 6.84 -3.56 13.23
C ILE A 26 7.49 -4.15 11.98
N ASP A 27 7.50 -5.47 11.84
CA ASP A 27 8.07 -6.14 10.67
C ASP A 27 7.36 -5.71 9.37
N LEU A 28 6.03 -5.51 9.39
CA LEU A 28 5.26 -5.02 8.26
C LEU A 28 5.61 -3.56 7.93
N MET A 29 5.68 -2.68 8.94
CA MET A 29 6.04 -1.26 8.76
C MET A 29 7.48 -1.08 8.28
N LEU A 30 8.36 -2.05 8.53
CA LEU A 30 9.74 -2.08 8.09
C LEU A 30 9.94 -2.77 6.73
N LEU A 31 8.87 -3.25 6.08
CA LEU A 31 8.99 -3.74 4.73
C LEU A 31 9.35 -2.59 3.80
N GLU A 32 10.34 -2.80 2.93
CA GLU A 32 10.78 -1.80 1.95
C GLU A 32 9.62 -1.26 1.10
N TYR A 33 8.63 -2.13 0.83
CA TYR A 33 7.40 -1.84 0.09
C TYR A 33 6.50 -0.73 0.65
N VAL A 34 6.61 -0.43 1.95
CA VAL A 34 5.77 0.57 2.64
C VAL A 34 6.57 1.54 3.50
N LYS A 35 7.89 1.44 3.45
CA LYS A 35 8.79 2.31 4.21
C LYS A 35 8.61 3.78 3.83
N ASP A 36 8.32 4.06 2.56
CA ASP A 36 7.97 5.38 2.06
C ASP A 36 6.70 5.95 2.72
N CYS A 37 5.72 5.10 3.06
CA CYS A 37 4.51 5.54 3.76
C CYS A 37 4.65 5.66 5.28
N PHE A 38 5.47 4.83 5.92
CA PHE A 38 5.51 4.75 7.38
C PHE A 38 6.72 5.44 8.02
N ILE A 39 7.86 5.45 7.35
CA ILE A 39 9.17 5.83 7.93
C ILE A 39 9.73 7.04 7.19
N SER A 40 9.84 6.96 5.87
CA SER A 40 10.43 8.00 5.02
C SER A 40 9.45 9.09 4.61
N SER A 41 8.27 9.14 5.25
CA SER A 41 7.21 10.09 4.91
C SER A 41 7.42 11.50 5.45
N ASN A 42 8.50 11.77 6.20
CA ASN A 42 8.79 13.07 6.83
C ASN A 42 7.58 13.70 7.54
N GLY A 43 6.85 12.91 8.35
CA GLY A 43 5.62 13.33 9.05
C GLY A 43 4.33 13.31 8.21
N GLY A 44 4.41 13.08 6.90
CA GLY A 44 3.24 12.97 6.02
C GLY A 44 2.31 11.80 6.36
N ASN A 45 2.82 10.74 7.00
CA ASN A 45 2.04 9.61 7.52
C ASN A 45 0.98 10.00 8.56
N ALA A 46 1.17 11.12 9.26
CA ALA A 46 0.20 11.65 10.22
C ALA A 46 -1.04 12.24 9.55
N LEU A 47 -0.96 12.56 8.26
CA LEU A 47 -2.08 13.06 7.46
C LEU A 47 -2.91 11.93 6.85
N ILE A 48 -2.56 10.67 7.08
CA ILE A 48 -3.27 9.52 6.51
C ILE A 48 -4.27 8.98 7.52
N ASP A 49 -5.52 8.90 7.09
CA ASP A 49 -6.53 8.12 7.78
C ASP A 49 -6.29 6.64 7.51
N TRP A 50 -5.42 6.03 8.31
CA TRP A 50 -5.06 4.62 8.20
C TRP A 50 -6.27 3.69 8.38
N THR A 51 -7.25 4.10 9.18
CA THR A 51 -8.44 3.27 9.44
C THR A 51 -9.27 3.13 8.17
N GLU A 52 -9.57 4.24 7.51
CA GLU A 52 -10.33 4.23 6.26
C GLU A 52 -9.49 3.72 5.08
N SER A 53 -8.19 4.03 5.04
CA SER A 53 -7.27 3.46 4.04
C SER A 53 -7.27 1.93 4.08
N PHE A 54 -7.18 1.32 5.27
CA PHE A 54 -7.22 -0.13 5.38
C PHE A 54 -8.59 -0.72 5.06
N LYS A 55 -9.69 -0.01 5.34
CA LYS A 55 -11.01 -0.45 4.88
C LYS A 55 -11.07 -0.45 3.35
N LEU A 56 -10.58 0.60 2.70
CA LEU A 56 -10.49 0.69 1.24
C LEU A 56 -9.62 -0.45 0.68
N ILE A 57 -8.41 -0.65 1.19
CA ILE A 57 -7.49 -1.71 0.73
C ILE A 57 -8.11 -3.11 0.90
N LYS A 58 -8.83 -3.35 1.99
CA LYS A 58 -9.50 -4.64 2.27
C LYS A 58 -10.86 -4.80 1.59
N ASN A 59 -11.25 -3.86 0.72
CA ASN A 59 -12.56 -3.87 0.07
C ASN A 59 -13.74 -3.87 1.07
N GLU A 60 -13.55 -3.28 2.26
CA GLU A 60 -14.55 -3.21 3.34
C GLU A 60 -15.52 -2.03 3.21
N ILE A 61 -15.40 -1.22 2.14
CA ILE A 61 -16.34 -0.13 1.85
C ILE A 61 -17.67 -0.69 1.33
N THR A 62 -17.59 -1.57 0.33
CA THR A 62 -18.77 -2.16 -0.33
C THR A 62 -19.03 -3.61 0.07
N THR A 63 -18.04 -4.30 0.65
CA THR A 63 -18.13 -5.74 0.94
C THR A 63 -17.91 -6.04 2.42
N SER A 64 -18.70 -6.96 2.98
CA SER A 64 -18.52 -7.38 4.38
C SER A 64 -17.24 -8.23 4.55
N ARG A 65 -16.70 -8.27 5.78
CA ARG A 65 -15.46 -9.00 6.08
C ARG A 65 -15.53 -10.50 5.82
N ASN A 66 -16.73 -11.07 5.88
CA ASN A 66 -16.95 -12.52 5.80
C ASN A 66 -17.33 -12.99 4.39
N VAL A 67 -17.37 -12.09 3.41
CA VAL A 67 -17.57 -12.48 2.01
C VAL A 67 -16.31 -13.17 1.49
N ALA A 68 -16.49 -14.36 0.93
CA ALA A 68 -15.47 -15.14 0.25
C ALA A 68 -15.97 -15.54 -1.14
N ASN A 69 -15.84 -14.64 -2.10
CA ASN A 69 -16.13 -14.92 -3.51
C ASN A 69 -14.92 -14.57 -4.38
N ARG A 70 -14.92 -15.06 -5.62
CA ARG A 70 -13.78 -14.91 -6.54
C ARG A 70 -13.51 -13.44 -6.91
N GLU A 71 -14.56 -12.65 -7.09
CA GLU A 71 -14.46 -11.25 -7.50
C GLU A 71 -13.88 -10.39 -6.37
N ASP A 72 -14.42 -10.52 -5.15
CA ASP A 72 -13.90 -9.87 -3.96
C ASP A 72 -12.46 -10.28 -3.67
N ALA A 73 -12.14 -11.58 -3.78
CA ALA A 73 -10.77 -12.06 -3.61
C ALA A 73 -9.81 -11.42 -4.64
N ALA A 74 -10.25 -11.24 -5.90
CA ALA A 74 -9.46 -10.58 -6.93
C ALA A 74 -9.25 -9.08 -6.63
N THR A 75 -10.31 -8.37 -6.22
CA THR A 75 -10.25 -6.95 -5.83
C THR A 75 -9.35 -6.73 -4.62
N ARG A 76 -9.53 -7.51 -3.55
CA ARG A 76 -8.66 -7.46 -2.36
C ARG A 76 -7.21 -7.76 -2.72
N CYS A 77 -6.98 -8.78 -3.55
CA CYS A 77 -5.62 -9.14 -4.00
C CYS A 77 -4.97 -8.00 -4.80
N PHE A 78 -5.71 -7.38 -5.71
CA PHE A 78 -5.24 -6.20 -6.45
C PHE A 78 -4.90 -5.07 -5.50
N ARG A 79 -5.83 -4.63 -4.64
CA ARG A 79 -5.63 -3.49 -3.74
C ARG A 79 -4.46 -3.69 -2.78
N VAL A 80 -4.30 -4.89 -2.21
CA VAL A 80 -3.15 -5.21 -1.34
C VAL A 80 -1.84 -5.16 -2.11
N LYS A 81 -1.77 -5.77 -3.30
CA LYS A 81 -0.54 -5.75 -4.12
C LYS A 81 -0.21 -4.34 -4.61
N ASN A 82 -1.24 -3.56 -4.90
CA ASN A 82 -1.13 -2.19 -5.34
C ASN A 82 -0.59 -1.28 -4.23
N PHE A 83 -1.16 -1.36 -3.03
CA PHE A 83 -0.66 -0.66 -1.83
C PHE A 83 0.83 -0.95 -1.57
N LEU A 84 1.22 -2.22 -1.66
CA LEU A 84 2.59 -2.70 -1.49
C LEU A 84 3.50 -2.42 -2.70
N LYS A 85 3.00 -1.84 -3.79
CA LYS A 85 3.75 -1.65 -5.05
C LYS A 85 4.39 -2.95 -5.58
N ILE A 86 3.75 -4.11 -5.38
CA ILE A 86 4.23 -5.44 -5.83
C ILE A 86 3.35 -6.05 -6.94
N LEU A 87 2.62 -5.22 -7.67
CA LEU A 87 1.97 -5.66 -8.91
C LEU A 87 3.01 -6.27 -9.86
N PRO A 88 2.68 -7.30 -10.66
CA PRO A 88 3.62 -7.95 -11.57
C PRO A 88 3.96 -7.06 -12.79
N THR A 89 4.74 -6.01 -12.55
CA THR A 89 5.39 -5.16 -13.56
C THR A 89 6.64 -5.84 -14.09
N TYR A 90 7.13 -5.43 -15.26
CA TYR A 90 8.35 -5.98 -15.83
C TYR A 90 9.58 -5.70 -14.98
N GLU A 91 9.63 -4.58 -14.25
CA GLU A 91 10.65 -4.37 -13.22
C GLU A 91 10.64 -5.49 -12.16
N VAL A 92 9.47 -5.75 -11.56
CA VAL A 92 9.32 -6.78 -10.51
C VAL A 92 9.61 -8.18 -11.05
N LEU A 93 9.15 -8.50 -12.26
CA LEU A 93 9.38 -9.80 -12.89
C LEU A 93 10.85 -10.01 -13.25
N TRP A 94 11.52 -8.97 -13.76
CA TRP A 94 12.94 -8.99 -14.07
C TRP A 94 13.80 -9.16 -12.81
N MET A 95 13.51 -8.38 -11.75
CA MET A 95 14.19 -8.50 -10.45
C MET A 95 14.05 -9.90 -9.84
N ARG A 96 12.93 -10.59 -10.12
CA ARG A 96 12.68 -11.98 -9.69
C ARG A 96 13.34 -13.03 -10.59
N LYS A 97 14.06 -12.62 -11.63
CA LYS A 97 14.68 -13.48 -12.64
C LYS A 97 13.65 -14.42 -13.28
N VAL A 98 12.46 -13.91 -13.63
CA VAL A 98 11.41 -14.71 -14.27
C VAL A 98 11.84 -15.11 -15.68
N TRP A 99 11.66 -16.38 -16.04
CA TRP A 99 12.02 -16.88 -17.37
C TRP A 99 11.26 -16.13 -18.47
N GLY A 100 11.96 -15.79 -19.56
CA GLY A 100 11.39 -15.12 -20.72
C GLY A 100 11.26 -13.60 -20.55
N ILE A 101 11.62 -13.03 -19.40
CA ILE A 101 11.60 -11.57 -19.18
C ILE A 101 13.04 -11.03 -19.33
N PRO A 102 13.39 -10.44 -20.49
CA PRO A 102 14.78 -10.08 -20.78
C PRO A 102 15.21 -8.75 -20.14
N SER A 103 14.27 -7.84 -19.86
CA SER A 103 14.54 -6.50 -19.35
C SER A 103 13.39 -5.97 -18.49
N LYS A 104 13.63 -4.84 -17.82
CA LYS A 104 12.62 -4.08 -17.07
C LYS A 104 11.71 -3.21 -17.95
N LYS A 105 12.00 -3.10 -19.25
CA LYS A 105 11.26 -2.22 -20.16
C LYS A 105 9.78 -2.62 -20.23
N CYS A 106 8.91 -1.61 -20.32
CA CYS A 106 7.49 -1.83 -20.47
C CYS A 106 7.18 -2.59 -21.76
N PRO A 107 6.44 -3.71 -21.69
CA PRO A 107 6.11 -4.53 -22.86
C PRO A 107 5.17 -3.82 -23.83
N ARG A 108 4.51 -2.73 -23.40
CA ARG A 108 3.56 -1.97 -24.22
C ARG A 108 4.23 -0.82 -24.95
N CYS A 109 4.95 0.04 -24.22
CA CYS A 109 5.59 1.22 -24.83
C CYS A 109 7.00 0.94 -25.33
N ALA A 110 7.72 -0.03 -24.76
CA ALA A 110 9.12 -0.38 -25.04
C ALA A 110 10.14 0.77 -24.86
N ILE A 111 9.72 1.89 -24.27
CA ILE A 111 10.55 3.10 -24.06
C ILE A 111 11.08 3.13 -22.63
N GLU A 112 10.18 3.22 -21.66
CA GLU A 112 10.52 3.36 -20.24
C GLU A 112 10.55 2.01 -19.51
N GLU A 113 11.16 1.99 -18.32
CA GLU A 113 11.05 0.86 -17.40
C GLU A 113 9.62 0.78 -16.85
N GLU A 114 9.06 -0.42 -16.78
CA GLU A 114 7.74 -0.62 -16.18
C GLU A 114 7.86 -0.74 -14.66
N THR A 115 7.97 0.41 -14.02
CA THR A 115 7.83 0.56 -12.58
C THR A 115 6.35 0.57 -12.18
N TRP A 116 6.08 0.58 -10.87
CA TRP A 116 4.70 0.77 -10.39
C TRP A 116 4.13 2.12 -10.84
N ASP A 117 4.92 3.18 -10.84
CA ASP A 117 4.48 4.52 -11.27
C ASP A 117 4.17 4.57 -12.77
N HIS A 118 5.02 3.94 -13.61
CA HIS A 118 4.82 3.89 -15.07
C HIS A 118 3.49 3.25 -15.48
N LEU A 119 2.94 2.30 -14.70
CA LEU A 119 1.65 1.66 -15.01
C LEU A 119 0.54 2.67 -15.28
N TRP A 120 0.50 3.72 -14.47
CA TRP A 120 -0.60 4.68 -14.42
C TRP A 120 -0.45 5.80 -15.45
N ILE A 121 0.79 6.11 -15.84
CA ILE A 121 1.13 7.21 -16.76
C ILE A 121 1.61 6.73 -18.14
N CYS A 122 1.62 5.41 -18.37
CA CYS A 122 2.09 4.84 -19.62
C CYS A 122 1.36 5.45 -20.83
N ASN A 123 2.12 5.94 -21.81
CA ASN A 123 1.58 6.52 -23.05
C ASN A 123 0.80 5.54 -23.94
N LYS A 124 0.81 4.25 -23.61
CA LYS A 124 0.00 3.21 -24.26
C LYS A 124 -1.31 2.91 -23.52
N ASN A 125 -1.59 3.56 -22.39
CA ASN A 125 -2.95 3.60 -21.86
C ASN A 125 -3.87 4.28 -22.88
N ARG A 126 -5.15 3.90 -22.97
CA ARG A 126 -6.03 4.51 -23.97
C ARG A 126 -6.23 5.98 -23.66
N ALA A 127 -6.53 6.78 -24.68
CA ALA A 127 -7.00 8.14 -24.47
C ALA A 127 -8.27 8.08 -23.59
N GLY A 128 -8.29 8.81 -22.48
CA GLY A 128 -9.35 8.72 -21.46
C GLY A 128 -9.00 7.85 -20.24
N ASP A 129 -8.04 6.94 -20.34
CA ASP A 129 -7.64 6.04 -19.24
C ASP A 129 -6.51 6.69 -18.38
N THR A 130 -6.61 7.98 -18.09
CA THR A 130 -5.74 8.64 -17.10
C THR A 130 -6.37 8.63 -15.72
N GLU A 131 -5.56 8.64 -14.65
CA GLU A 131 -6.08 8.71 -13.26
C GLU A 131 -7.05 9.89 -13.08
N SER A 132 -6.68 11.06 -13.60
CA SER A 132 -7.49 12.27 -13.58
C SER A 132 -8.87 12.09 -14.22
N GLU A 133 -8.93 11.51 -15.41
CA GLU A 133 -10.19 11.30 -16.13
C GLU A 133 -11.06 10.23 -15.46
N ILE A 134 -10.43 9.13 -15.01
CA ILE A 134 -11.12 8.07 -14.28
C ILE A 134 -11.68 8.59 -12.95
N PHE A 135 -10.94 9.45 -12.25
CA PHE A 135 -11.43 10.07 -11.01
C PHE A 135 -12.62 10.99 -11.26
N LYS A 136 -12.57 11.83 -12.30
CA LYS A 136 -13.72 12.66 -12.69
C LYS A 136 -14.94 11.83 -13.05
N ALA A 137 -14.77 10.77 -13.83
CA ALA A 137 -15.86 9.84 -14.16
C ALA A 137 -16.45 9.18 -12.91
N SER A 138 -15.61 8.79 -11.95
CA SER A 138 -16.03 8.20 -10.67
C SER A 138 -16.82 9.20 -9.80
N LEU A 139 -16.40 10.47 -9.78
CA LEU A 139 -17.16 11.55 -9.14
C LEU A 139 -18.55 11.68 -9.76
N ASP A 140 -18.62 11.74 -11.09
CA ASP A 140 -19.88 11.88 -11.81
C ASP A 140 -20.83 10.70 -11.57
N GLU A 141 -20.31 9.47 -11.64
CA GLU A 141 -21.08 8.25 -11.39
C GLU A 141 -21.70 8.27 -10.00
N VAL A 142 -20.88 8.40 -8.95
CA VAL A 142 -21.38 8.28 -7.57
C VAL A 142 -22.27 9.46 -7.19
N LEU A 143 -21.96 10.67 -7.64
CA LEU A 143 -22.80 11.84 -7.36
C LEU A 143 -24.13 11.81 -8.12
N SER A 144 -24.21 11.14 -9.27
CA SER A 144 -25.48 10.93 -9.98
C SER A 144 -26.43 9.99 -9.21
N GLN A 145 -25.88 9.00 -8.51
CA GLN A 145 -26.66 8.03 -7.73
C GLN A 145 -27.13 8.58 -6.36
N ASN A 146 -26.43 9.58 -5.83
CA ASN A 146 -26.73 10.17 -4.52
C ASN A 146 -27.52 11.49 -4.66
N VAL A 147 -28.73 11.43 -5.21
CA VAL A 147 -29.56 12.62 -5.51
C VAL A 147 -30.03 13.35 -4.25
N ASP A 148 -30.32 12.61 -3.18
CA ASP A 148 -31.00 13.16 -2.00
C ASP A 148 -30.09 13.88 -0.99
N ILE A 149 -28.77 13.82 -1.18
CA ILE A 149 -27.80 14.33 -0.20
C ILE A 149 -27.53 15.82 -0.39
N MET A 150 -27.57 16.30 -1.63
CA MET A 150 -27.18 17.65 -2.02
C MET A 150 -27.96 18.09 -3.26
N ASP A 151 -28.25 19.38 -3.34
CA ASP A 151 -28.78 19.96 -4.58
C ASP A 151 -27.70 19.98 -5.70
N LYS A 152 -28.13 20.34 -6.91
CA LYS A 152 -27.26 20.31 -8.10
C LYS A 152 -26.08 21.28 -7.98
N ASP A 153 -26.28 22.46 -7.41
CA ASP A 153 -25.24 23.49 -7.32
C ASP A 153 -24.21 23.12 -6.24
N GLN A 154 -24.68 22.60 -5.11
CA GLN A 154 -23.83 22.01 -4.08
C GLN A 154 -22.98 20.86 -4.64
N LYS A 155 -23.54 20.00 -5.49
CA LYS A 155 -22.79 18.90 -6.12
C LYS A 155 -21.69 19.42 -7.03
N ASN A 156 -22.00 20.40 -7.86
CA ASN A 156 -21.02 20.99 -8.76
C ASN A 156 -19.90 21.66 -7.97
N GLN A 157 -20.23 22.44 -6.92
CA GLN A 157 -19.21 23.04 -6.06
C GLN A 157 -18.34 21.98 -5.38
N TRP A 158 -18.94 20.92 -4.84
CA TRP A 158 -18.18 19.88 -4.16
C TRP A 158 -17.29 19.07 -5.12
N LYS A 159 -17.70 18.91 -6.38
CA LYS A 159 -16.83 18.31 -7.42
C LYS A 159 -15.58 19.15 -7.64
N GLU A 160 -15.72 20.47 -7.75
CA GLU A 160 -14.58 21.38 -7.88
C GLU A 160 -13.69 21.32 -6.63
N ASP A 161 -14.27 21.37 -5.43
CA ASP A 161 -13.52 21.23 -4.17
C ASP A 161 -12.72 19.90 -4.13
N LEU A 162 -13.34 18.78 -4.54
CA LEU A 162 -12.68 17.47 -4.59
C LEU A 162 -11.57 17.42 -5.65
N TRP A 163 -11.77 18.10 -6.78
CA TRP A 163 -10.77 18.19 -7.83
C TRP A 163 -9.55 19.02 -7.40
N GLU A 164 -9.76 20.12 -6.70
CA GLU A 164 -8.68 20.92 -6.09
C GLU A 164 -7.89 20.11 -5.07
N VAL A 165 -8.58 19.33 -4.23
CA VAL A 165 -7.91 18.42 -3.29
C VAL A 165 -7.13 17.34 -4.03
N ALA A 166 -7.68 16.75 -5.09
CA ALA A 166 -7.00 15.75 -5.91
C ALA A 166 -5.66 16.25 -6.47
N ALA A 167 -5.62 17.51 -6.90
CA ALA A 167 -4.45 18.17 -7.47
C ALA A 167 -3.42 18.64 -6.42
N THR A 168 -3.78 18.63 -5.13
CA THR A 168 -2.88 19.05 -4.05
C THR A 168 -1.66 18.13 -3.98
N LYS A 169 -0.47 18.70 -3.74
CA LYS A 169 0.78 17.95 -3.60
C LYS A 169 0.72 16.94 -2.44
N SER A 170 1.18 15.72 -2.71
CA SER A 170 1.32 14.67 -1.71
C SER A 170 2.58 14.86 -0.87
N MET A 171 2.47 14.60 0.44
CA MET A 171 3.62 14.58 1.36
C MET A 171 4.28 13.20 1.45
N ILE A 172 3.57 12.13 1.05
CA ILE A 172 4.08 10.76 1.04
C ILE A 172 4.67 10.39 -0.32
N MET A 173 4.07 10.91 -1.39
CA MET A 173 4.44 10.66 -2.77
C MET A 173 4.95 11.97 -3.36
N GLY A 174 6.15 12.38 -2.95
CA GLY A 174 6.67 13.75 -3.12
C GLY A 174 6.59 14.42 -4.51
N PRO A 175 6.72 13.71 -5.65
CA PRO A 175 6.50 14.31 -6.98
C PRO A 175 5.03 14.31 -7.42
N GLU A 176 4.15 13.63 -6.69
CA GLU A 176 2.78 13.35 -7.07
C GLU A 176 1.77 14.15 -6.24
N ASN A 177 0.50 14.00 -6.59
CA ASN A 177 -0.65 14.67 -6.00
C ASN A 177 -1.53 13.69 -5.20
N LEU A 178 -2.53 14.18 -4.47
CA LEU A 178 -3.32 13.35 -3.55
C LEU A 178 -4.15 12.27 -4.25
N ILE A 179 -4.49 12.46 -5.53
CA ILE A 179 -5.10 11.39 -6.34
C ILE A 179 -4.21 10.15 -6.40
N ARG A 180 -2.88 10.32 -6.47
CA ARG A 180 -1.92 9.21 -6.43
C ARG A 180 -1.93 8.47 -5.09
N GLU A 181 -2.10 9.19 -3.99
CA GLU A 181 -2.28 8.56 -2.67
C GLU A 181 -3.50 7.62 -2.71
N ILE A 182 -4.63 8.08 -3.26
CA ILE A 182 -5.83 7.24 -3.43
C ILE A 182 -5.54 6.08 -4.38
N THR A 183 -4.85 6.30 -5.50
CA THR A 183 -4.47 5.23 -6.43
C THR A 183 -3.72 4.13 -5.72
N ARG A 184 -2.88 4.46 -4.74
CA ARG A 184 -2.19 3.47 -3.89
C ARG A 184 -3.08 2.85 -2.80
N GLY A 185 -4.23 3.44 -2.50
CA GLY A 185 -5.16 3.02 -1.46
C GLY A 185 -5.00 3.78 -0.13
N LEU A 186 -4.32 4.93 -0.15
CA LEU A 186 -4.12 5.81 0.99
C LEU A 186 -5.12 6.96 0.96
N ILE A 187 -5.77 7.22 2.09
CA ILE A 187 -6.73 8.32 2.22
C ILE A 187 -6.14 9.40 3.12
N ASN A 188 -5.89 10.56 2.53
CA ASN A 188 -5.46 11.76 3.24
C ASN A 188 -6.63 12.42 4.01
N GLU A 189 -6.38 12.92 5.22
CA GLU A 189 -7.37 13.65 6.01
C GLU A 189 -7.86 14.94 5.34
N LYS A 190 -7.08 15.51 4.39
CA LYS A 190 -7.51 16.65 3.58
C LYS A 190 -8.81 16.38 2.82
N TRP A 191 -9.05 15.13 2.39
CA TRP A 191 -10.29 14.73 1.74
C TRP A 191 -11.51 14.96 2.63
N TRP A 192 -11.39 14.68 3.93
CA TRP A 192 -12.48 14.84 4.89
C TRP A 192 -12.87 16.30 5.14
N ARG A 193 -11.95 17.24 4.91
CA ARG A 193 -12.23 18.68 5.08
C ARG A 193 -13.24 19.21 4.07
N THR A 194 -13.42 18.51 2.95
CA THR A 194 -14.44 18.84 1.94
C THR A 194 -15.84 18.42 2.38
N CYS A 195 -15.96 17.48 3.33
CA CYS A 195 -17.23 16.94 3.80
C CYS A 195 -17.84 17.85 4.88
N LYS A 196 -18.69 18.78 4.47
CA LYS A 196 -19.41 19.74 5.34
C LYS A 196 -20.81 19.26 5.72
N ILE A 197 -21.40 18.37 4.92
CA ILE A 197 -22.79 17.91 5.05
C ILE A 197 -22.81 16.45 5.53
N ARG A 198 -23.80 16.11 6.37
CA ARG A 198 -24.02 14.75 6.84
C ARG A 198 -24.23 13.81 5.64
N GLY A 199 -23.43 12.75 5.58
CA GLY A 199 -23.50 11.76 4.51
C GLY A 199 -22.39 11.89 3.46
N GLN A 200 -21.79 13.07 3.27
CA GLN A 200 -20.72 13.27 2.30
C GLN A 200 -19.51 12.35 2.53
N CYS A 201 -19.11 12.11 3.78
CA CYS A 201 -18.01 11.18 4.07
C CYS A 201 -18.30 9.74 3.58
N LYS A 202 -19.57 9.33 3.52
CA LYS A 202 -19.94 8.02 2.97
C LYS A 202 -19.81 8.04 1.45
N VAL A 203 -20.42 9.05 0.81
CA VAL A 203 -20.36 9.25 -0.65
C VAL A 203 -18.91 9.33 -1.13
N LEU A 204 -18.04 10.01 -0.39
CA LEU A 204 -16.62 10.14 -0.72
C LEU A 204 -15.86 8.82 -0.63
N LYS A 205 -16.21 7.95 0.32
CA LYS A 205 -15.66 6.58 0.36
C LYS A 205 -16.14 5.75 -0.81
N ASP A 206 -17.40 5.89 -1.20
CA ASP A 206 -17.98 5.22 -2.37
C ASP A 206 -17.28 5.70 -3.67
N ILE A 207 -16.99 7.00 -3.78
CA ILE A 207 -16.17 7.57 -4.88
C ILE A 207 -14.79 6.88 -4.94
N PHE A 208 -14.08 6.76 -3.81
CA PHE A 208 -12.77 6.12 -3.80
C PHE A 208 -12.83 4.63 -4.15
N ASP A 209 -13.89 3.94 -3.73
CA ASP A 209 -14.10 2.53 -4.05
C ASP A 209 -14.32 2.32 -5.55
N VAL A 210 -15.21 3.13 -6.15
CA VAL A 210 -15.48 3.15 -7.60
C VAL A 210 -14.22 3.51 -8.37
N TYR A 211 -13.51 4.57 -7.97
CA TYR A 211 -12.27 5.00 -8.61
C TYR A 211 -11.22 3.88 -8.67
N LEU A 212 -10.96 3.19 -7.55
CA LEU A 212 -9.99 2.09 -7.53
C LEU A 212 -10.44 0.90 -8.38
N LYS A 213 -11.75 0.63 -8.44
CA LYS A 213 -12.31 -0.42 -9.29
C LYS A 213 -12.13 -0.07 -10.77
N GLU A 214 -12.39 1.17 -11.15
CA GLU A 214 -12.21 1.65 -12.51
C GLU A 214 -10.74 1.67 -12.94
N ILE A 215 -9.82 2.11 -12.07
CA ILE A 215 -8.38 1.98 -12.36
C ILE A 215 -7.96 0.53 -12.55
N GLN A 216 -8.47 -0.38 -11.71
CA GLN A 216 -8.20 -1.79 -11.85
C GLN A 216 -8.69 -2.31 -13.21
N MET A 217 -9.90 -1.92 -13.63
CA MET A 217 -10.52 -2.40 -14.85
C MET A 217 -9.91 -1.77 -16.12
N GLN A 218 -9.79 -0.45 -16.15
CA GLN A 218 -9.41 0.32 -17.33
C GLN A 218 -7.90 0.30 -17.56
N ILE A 219 -7.07 0.39 -16.50
CA ILE A 219 -5.62 0.42 -16.65
C ILE A 219 -5.03 -0.96 -16.40
N TRP A 220 -5.18 -1.49 -15.17
CA TRP A 220 -4.45 -2.69 -14.76
C TRP A 220 -4.85 -3.95 -15.56
N ASN A 221 -6.14 -4.24 -15.63
CA ASN A 221 -6.63 -5.43 -16.32
C ASN A 221 -6.37 -5.37 -17.83
N ARG A 222 -6.55 -4.20 -18.47
CA ARG A 222 -6.21 -4.01 -19.89
C ARG A 222 -4.73 -4.23 -20.14
N ARG A 223 -3.85 -3.60 -19.36
CA ARG A 223 -2.41 -3.82 -19.41
C ARG A 223 -2.05 -5.30 -19.25
N CYS A 224 -2.74 -6.03 -18.36
CA CYS A 224 -2.52 -7.46 -18.20
C CYS A 224 -2.90 -8.25 -19.46
N VAL A 225 -4.03 -7.95 -20.09
CA VAL A 225 -4.46 -8.60 -21.34
C VAL A 225 -3.45 -8.36 -22.45
N GLU A 226 -3.08 -7.10 -22.69
CA GLU A 226 -2.12 -6.71 -23.73
C GLU A 226 -0.74 -7.35 -23.49
N THR A 227 -0.24 -7.30 -22.26
CA THR A 227 1.03 -7.93 -21.89
C THR A 227 1.00 -9.44 -22.13
N ILE A 228 -0.08 -10.14 -21.74
CA ILE A 228 -0.23 -11.58 -21.97
C ILE A 228 -0.22 -11.91 -23.46
N GLU A 229 -0.84 -11.07 -24.29
CA GLU A 229 -0.85 -11.24 -25.73
C GLU A 229 0.54 -11.07 -26.34
N SER A 230 1.25 -9.99 -25.98
CA SER A 230 2.64 -9.75 -26.41
C SER A 230 3.58 -10.88 -25.96
N GLU A 231 3.44 -11.37 -24.73
CA GLU A 231 4.23 -12.49 -24.22
C GLU A 231 3.94 -13.79 -24.97
N ARG A 232 2.69 -14.06 -25.33
CA ARG A 232 2.32 -15.24 -26.13
C ARG A 232 2.94 -15.19 -27.53
N GLN A 233 2.99 -14.02 -28.16
CA GLN A 233 3.67 -13.83 -29.46
C GLN A 233 5.17 -14.13 -29.37
N LEU A 234 5.78 -13.91 -28.21
CA LEU A 234 7.19 -14.24 -27.92
C LEU A 234 7.39 -15.69 -27.40
N GLY A 235 6.33 -16.51 -27.38
CA GLY A 235 6.39 -17.89 -26.88
C GLY A 235 6.46 -18.01 -25.34
N ILE A 236 6.23 -16.93 -24.60
CA ILE A 236 6.29 -16.90 -23.14
C ILE A 236 4.94 -17.33 -22.57
N LEU A 237 4.82 -18.61 -22.25
CA LEU A 237 3.62 -19.19 -21.65
C LEU A 237 3.60 -19.04 -20.11
N LYS A 238 2.41 -19.12 -19.52
CA LYS A 238 2.17 -18.98 -18.07
C LYS A 238 3.07 -19.90 -17.22
N ASP A 239 3.26 -21.14 -17.66
CA ASP A 239 4.05 -22.12 -16.92
C ASP A 239 5.55 -21.84 -16.97
N LEU A 240 6.02 -21.15 -18.01
CA LEU A 240 7.41 -20.72 -18.11
C LEU A 240 7.72 -19.64 -17.09
N LYS A 241 6.79 -18.71 -16.83
CA LYS A 241 6.95 -17.64 -15.83
C LYS A 241 7.02 -18.12 -14.37
N ARG A 242 6.70 -19.39 -14.11
CA ARG A 242 6.91 -20.03 -12.79
C ARG A 242 8.35 -20.50 -12.60
N LYS A 243 9.15 -20.55 -13.67
CA LYS A 243 10.56 -20.93 -13.66
C LYS A 243 11.43 -19.68 -13.49
N LYS A 244 12.55 -19.82 -12.79
CA LYS A 244 13.61 -18.81 -12.79
C LYS A 244 14.47 -18.96 -14.06
N LYS A 245 14.98 -17.84 -14.56
CA LYS A 245 16.01 -17.79 -15.62
C LYS A 245 17.22 -18.61 -15.13
N ARG A 246 17.75 -19.50 -15.98
CA ARG A 246 18.97 -20.27 -15.69
C ARG A 246 20.18 -19.33 -15.75
N VAL A 247 21.18 -19.62 -14.93
CA VAL A 247 22.32 -18.74 -14.60
C VAL A 247 23.30 -18.53 -15.76
N ASP A 248 23.26 -19.36 -16.82
CA ASP A 248 24.32 -19.36 -17.85
C ASP A 248 24.33 -18.19 -18.85
N ASP A 249 23.32 -17.32 -18.91
CA ASP A 249 23.21 -16.31 -20.00
C ASP A 249 23.47 -14.87 -19.54
N GLY A 250 24.62 -14.63 -18.88
CA GLY A 250 25.20 -13.29 -18.73
C GLY A 250 25.38 -12.83 -17.28
N GLU A 251 26.43 -13.31 -16.62
CA GLU A 251 26.89 -12.81 -15.32
C GLU A 251 28.20 -12.05 -15.47
N GLU A 252 28.19 -10.78 -15.02
CA GLU A 252 29.38 -10.13 -14.46
C GLU A 252 29.03 -8.85 -13.66
N MET A 253 27.89 -8.20 -13.90
CA MET A 253 27.52 -6.95 -13.20
C MET A 253 26.56 -7.08 -12.00
N MET A 254 25.86 -8.22 -11.81
CA MET A 254 24.68 -8.29 -10.91
C MET A 254 24.97 -8.81 -9.49
N GLU A 255 26.03 -9.61 -9.28
CA GLU A 255 26.34 -10.17 -7.95
C GLU A 255 26.70 -9.10 -6.90
N LYS A 256 27.27 -7.96 -7.31
CA LYS A 256 27.65 -6.87 -6.40
C LYS A 256 26.43 -6.17 -5.78
N ALA A 257 25.37 -5.91 -6.55
CA ALA A 257 24.17 -5.21 -6.07
C ALA A 257 23.28 -6.08 -5.16
N GLU A 258 23.10 -7.38 -5.48
CA GLU A 258 22.31 -8.31 -4.65
C GLU A 258 22.95 -8.57 -3.27
N GLY A 259 24.28 -8.60 -3.22
CA GLY A 259 25.05 -8.75 -1.99
C GLY A 259 24.87 -7.55 -1.07
N GLU A 260 24.89 -6.34 -1.62
CA GLU A 260 24.78 -5.08 -0.90
C GLU A 260 23.37 -4.85 -0.34
N GLU A 261 22.30 -5.02 -1.13
CA GLU A 261 20.92 -4.72 -0.73
C GLU A 261 20.38 -5.70 0.34
N LYS A 262 20.69 -7.00 0.23
CA LYS A 262 20.36 -8.00 1.27
C LYS A 262 21.19 -7.79 2.54
N SER A 263 22.47 -7.39 2.39
CA SER A 263 23.36 -7.01 3.49
C SER A 263 22.80 -5.81 4.24
N GLU A 264 22.39 -4.77 3.52
CA GLU A 264 21.89 -3.51 4.07
C GLU A 264 20.58 -3.72 4.81
N ASN A 265 19.61 -4.42 4.21
CA ASN A 265 18.35 -4.74 4.87
C ASN A 265 18.55 -5.56 6.16
N LYS A 266 19.51 -6.50 6.15
CA LYS A 266 19.85 -7.29 7.35
C LYS A 266 20.59 -6.44 8.40
N LYS A 267 21.48 -5.54 7.99
CA LYS A 267 22.23 -4.63 8.87
C LYS A 267 21.32 -3.57 9.51
N THR A 268 20.43 -2.96 8.74
CA THR A 268 19.47 -1.95 9.19
C THR A 268 18.46 -2.55 10.16
N ARG A 269 17.91 -3.73 9.86
CA ARG A 269 17.01 -4.46 10.77
C ARG A 269 17.70 -4.87 12.08
N LYS A 270 19.00 -5.21 12.05
CA LYS A 270 19.79 -5.50 13.26
C LYS A 270 20.09 -4.25 14.08
N LYS A 271 20.48 -3.14 13.45
CA LYS A 271 20.75 -1.85 14.12
C LYS A 271 19.50 -1.33 14.84
N ILE A 272 18.35 -1.32 14.16
CA ILE A 272 17.08 -0.87 14.74
C ILE A 272 16.61 -1.83 15.86
N LYS A 273 16.75 -3.15 15.68
CA LYS A 273 16.46 -4.12 16.76
C LYS A 273 17.35 -3.89 17.99
N ASN A 274 18.62 -3.53 17.79
CA ASN A 274 19.52 -3.20 18.90
C ASN A 274 19.13 -1.88 19.58
N ILE A 275 18.74 -0.84 18.84
CA ILE A 275 18.26 0.42 19.41
C ILE A 275 16.97 0.20 20.22
N ILE A 276 16.03 -0.58 19.69
CA ILE A 276 14.79 -0.95 20.41
C ILE A 276 15.12 -1.77 21.66
N LYS A 277 16.05 -2.71 21.57
CA LYS A 277 16.50 -3.53 22.71
C LYS A 277 17.18 -2.69 23.79
N ILE A 278 18.06 -1.76 23.41
CA ILE A 278 18.74 -0.82 24.32
C ILE A 278 17.69 0.07 24.99
N ASN A 279 16.77 0.69 24.24
CA ASN A 279 15.68 1.48 24.81
C ASN A 279 14.79 0.64 25.77
N LEU A 280 14.51 -0.62 25.45
CA LEU A 280 13.75 -1.52 26.33
C LEU A 280 14.54 -1.93 27.58
N GLU A 281 15.86 -2.07 27.48
CA GLU A 281 16.75 -2.43 28.60
C GLU A 281 17.06 -1.23 29.52
N GLU A 282 17.18 -0.02 28.95
CA GLU A 282 17.30 1.24 29.69
C GLU A 282 16.01 1.54 30.46
N ASN A 283 14.83 1.35 29.85
CA ASN A 283 13.54 1.50 30.55
C ASN A 283 13.25 0.38 31.55
N LYS A 284 13.87 -0.81 31.42
CA LYS A 284 13.79 -1.87 32.44
C LYS A 284 14.59 -1.58 33.70
N LYS A 285 15.59 -0.70 33.63
CA LYS A 285 16.32 -0.24 34.82
C LYS A 285 15.49 0.75 35.65
N ASP A 286 14.50 1.40 35.05
CA ASP A 286 13.60 2.36 35.70
C ASP A 286 12.23 1.79 36.09
N ASP A 287 11.81 0.64 35.56
CA ASP A 287 10.59 -0.06 36.02
C ASP A 287 10.89 -1.14 37.07
N VAL A 288 11.30 -0.67 38.25
CA VAL A 288 11.12 -1.39 39.50
C VAL A 288 9.71 -1.08 40.01
N PHE A 289 8.89 -2.12 40.20
CA PHE A 289 7.90 -2.22 41.29
C PHE A 289 7.67 -0.93 42.09
N ARG A 290 6.92 0.05 41.55
CA ARG A 290 6.30 1.20 42.24
C ARG A 290 5.88 2.19 41.16
N LEU A 291 4.63 2.10 40.72
CA LEU A 291 3.71 3.24 40.53
C LEU A 291 2.47 2.73 39.79
N GLY A 292 1.40 2.60 40.57
CA GLY A 292 0.12 2.09 40.10
C GLY A 292 -0.51 2.96 39.02
N ILE A 293 -1.16 2.27 38.09
CA ILE A 293 -2.43 2.64 37.42
C ILE A 293 -2.44 3.90 36.53
N ARG A 294 -1.45 4.80 36.53
CA ARG A 294 -1.59 6.10 35.85
C ARG A 294 -0.93 6.32 34.48
N ASP A 295 -0.08 5.42 33.97
CA ASP A 295 0.65 5.68 32.71
C ASP A 295 0.27 4.79 31.50
N ARG A 296 -0.93 4.21 31.53
CA ARG A 296 -1.44 3.26 30.52
C ARG A 296 -1.66 3.84 29.10
N LYS A 297 -1.49 5.15 28.92
CA LYS A 297 -1.68 5.86 27.64
C LYS A 297 -0.44 6.61 27.13
N SER A 298 0.64 6.72 27.90
CA SER A 298 1.79 7.53 27.48
C SER A 298 2.88 6.74 26.73
N TRP A 299 2.99 5.43 26.94
CA TRP A 299 4.05 4.61 26.34
C TRP A 299 3.95 4.48 24.81
N GLY A 300 2.76 4.21 24.27
CA GLY A 300 2.55 4.15 22.83
C GLY A 300 2.82 5.50 22.14
N SER A 301 2.47 6.60 22.81
CA SER A 301 2.69 7.96 22.32
C SER A 301 4.16 8.40 22.42
N LYS A 302 4.90 7.98 23.46
CA LYS A 302 6.33 8.30 23.65
C LYS A 302 7.26 7.57 22.68
N VAL A 303 6.98 6.30 22.38
CA VAL A 303 7.77 5.54 21.40
C VAL A 303 7.54 6.10 19.98
N ILE A 304 6.31 6.51 19.67
CA ILE A 304 5.99 7.18 18.40
C ILE A 304 6.57 8.60 18.37
N SER A 305 6.51 9.39 19.45
CA SER A 305 7.08 10.75 19.46
C SER A 305 8.60 10.77 19.30
N ASN A 306 9.30 9.78 19.84
CA ASN A 306 10.76 9.68 19.72
C ASN A 306 11.22 9.15 18.35
N LEU A 307 10.34 8.49 17.58
CA LEU A 307 10.58 8.11 16.19
C LEU A 307 10.22 9.22 15.19
N VAL A 308 9.54 10.28 15.63
CA VAL A 308 9.06 11.39 14.79
C VAL A 308 9.95 12.65 14.91
N ASN A 309 10.87 12.72 15.88
CA ASN A 309 11.72 13.90 16.14
C ASN A 309 13.22 13.69 15.82
N THR A 310 13.55 12.86 14.82
CA THR A 310 14.90 12.76 14.24
C THR A 310 14.81 12.76 12.73
#